data_AF-A0AAD8Y8D9-F1
#
_entry.id   AF-A0AAD8Y8D9-F1
#
_cell.length_a   1.000
_cell.length_b   1.000
_cell.length_c   1.000
_cell.angle_alpha   90.00
_cell.angle_beta   90.00
_cell.angle_gamma   90.00
#
_symmetry.space_group_name_H-M   'P 1'
#
loop_
_entity.id
_entity.type
_entity.pdbx_description
1 polymer ?
#
loop_
_entity_poly.entity_id
_entity_poly.type
_entity_poly.pdbx_seq_one_letter_code
_entity_poly.pdbx_strand_id
1 'polypeptide(L)'
;MSDNILFRQPESSHLGDCPICILPLPLDTKKSMMQSCCTKRICIGCYCAGIKFEMGEKLGKRKRICPFCRQPEPKEDVEIEGYKTRRMEVNDPVAIREAGKRCYHQGDYESAFEYFSKAADQVMRKHIIACHLCTETGTVLAGKWQRDYTIWKRLLLAVIPKLDTILGCTK
;
A
#
# COMPACT_ATOMS: atom_id res chain seq x y z
N MET A 1 -36.64 1.39 8.89
CA MET A 1 -35.22 1.39 8.50
C MET A 1 -34.97 2.72 7.83
N SER A 2 -34.08 3.57 8.37
CA SER A 2 -33.84 4.92 7.84
C SER A 2 -32.82 4.84 6.70
N ASP A 3 -33.13 5.44 5.56
CA ASP A 3 -32.29 5.49 4.35
C ASP A 3 -30.87 6.02 4.61
N ASN A 4 -30.68 6.81 5.68
CA ASN A 4 -29.39 7.39 6.05
C ASN A 4 -28.32 6.34 6.38
N ILE A 5 -28.70 5.12 6.77
CA ILE A 5 -27.76 4.03 7.04
C ILE A 5 -27.19 3.45 5.73
N LEU A 6 -27.98 3.45 4.64
CA LEU A 6 -27.57 2.96 3.33
C LEU A 6 -26.56 3.89 2.64
N PHE A 7 -26.63 5.19 2.89
CA PHE A 7 -25.77 6.20 2.23
C PHE A 7 -24.54 6.62 3.04
N ARG A 8 -24.42 6.18 4.31
CA ARG A 8 -23.21 6.45 5.09
C ARG A 8 -22.03 5.71 4.46
N GLN A 9 -21.02 6.46 4.06
CA GLN A 9 -19.75 5.86 3.69
C GLN A 9 -19.17 5.16 4.93
N PRO A 10 -18.63 3.93 4.77
CA PRO A 10 -17.96 3.25 5.87
C PRO A 10 -16.73 4.07 6.30
N GLU A 11 -16.42 4.06 7.59
CA GLU A 11 -15.30 4.85 8.16
C GLU A 11 -13.94 4.45 7.60
N SER A 12 -13.81 3.22 7.08
CA SER A 12 -12.59 2.76 6.41
C SER A 12 -12.87 1.65 5.41
N SER A 13 -11.93 1.46 4.49
CA SER A 13 -11.87 0.36 3.54
C SER A 13 -10.62 -0.46 3.80
N HIS A 14 -10.65 -1.77 3.55
CA HIS A 14 -9.44 -2.61 3.59
C HIS A 14 -8.38 -2.17 2.54
N LEU A 15 -8.78 -1.34 1.58
CA LEU A 15 -7.88 -0.70 0.61
C LEU A 15 -7.21 0.56 1.18
N GLY A 16 -7.62 1.02 2.36
CA GLY A 16 -7.18 2.26 2.98
C GLY A 16 -7.87 3.51 2.41
N ASP A 17 -7.31 4.66 2.72
CA ASP A 17 -7.83 5.96 2.28
C ASP A 17 -7.03 6.51 1.10
N CYS A 18 -7.69 7.35 0.30
CA CYS A 18 -7.01 8.05 -0.77
C CYS A 18 -6.02 9.07 -0.18
N PRO A 19 -4.74 9.07 -0.56
CA PRO A 19 -3.74 9.94 0.04
C PRO A 19 -3.88 11.42 -0.36
N ILE A 20 -4.89 11.78 -1.17
CA ILE A 20 -5.14 13.15 -1.64
C ILE A 20 -6.37 13.73 -0.94
N CYS A 21 -7.51 13.03 -0.98
CA CYS A 21 -8.75 13.51 -0.36
C CYS A 21 -9.04 12.90 1.02
N ILE A 22 -8.24 11.92 1.47
CA ILE A 22 -8.38 11.23 2.76
C ILE A 22 -9.76 10.53 2.90
N LEU A 23 -10.45 10.30 1.78
CA LEU A 23 -11.68 9.53 1.76
C LEU A 23 -11.37 8.03 1.60
N PRO A 24 -12.18 7.14 2.20
CA PRO A 24 -12.07 5.71 2.03
C PRO A 24 -12.04 5.32 0.55
N LEU A 25 -11.06 4.50 0.16
CA LEU A 25 -10.99 4.03 -1.22
C LEU A 25 -12.17 3.10 -1.53
N PRO A 26 -12.85 3.30 -2.68
CA PRO A 26 -14.00 2.50 -3.06
C PRO A 26 -13.60 1.04 -3.25
N LEU A 27 -14.46 0.13 -2.77
CA LEU A 27 -14.29 -1.32 -2.93
C LEU A 27 -14.29 -1.75 -4.40
N ASP A 28 -15.05 -1.01 -5.22
CA ASP A 28 -15.03 -1.17 -6.67
C ASP A 28 -13.63 -0.83 -7.20
N THR A 29 -12.94 -1.86 -7.69
CA THR A 29 -11.59 -1.76 -8.23
C THR A 29 -11.51 -0.82 -9.43
N LYS A 30 -12.63 -0.59 -10.13
CA LYS A 30 -12.72 0.37 -11.23
C LYS A 30 -12.82 1.81 -10.79
N LYS A 31 -12.99 2.11 -9.50
CA LYS A 31 -13.09 3.49 -8.98
C LYS A 31 -11.83 3.96 -8.26
N SER A 32 -10.77 3.14 -8.26
CA SER A 32 -9.44 3.51 -7.80
C SER A 32 -8.38 3.06 -8.79
N MET A 33 -7.26 3.77 -8.84
CA MET A 33 -6.14 3.44 -9.72
C MET A 33 -4.85 3.47 -8.94
N MET A 34 -3.96 2.52 -9.21
CA MET A 34 -2.61 2.56 -8.70
C MET A 34 -1.71 3.28 -9.70
N GLN A 35 -0.94 4.25 -9.20
CA GLN A 35 0.01 5.01 -9.99
C GLN A 35 1.33 4.23 -10.15
N SER A 36 1.85 4.09 -11.37
CA SER A 36 3.08 3.34 -11.64
C SER A 36 4.33 4.00 -11.02
N CYS A 37 4.40 5.32 -11.04
CA CYS A 37 5.54 6.10 -10.54
C CYS A 37 5.80 5.97 -9.02
N CYS A 38 4.74 5.95 -8.21
CA CYS A 38 4.83 5.97 -6.75
C CYS A 38 4.11 4.80 -6.07
N THR A 39 3.48 3.91 -6.86
CA THR A 39 2.77 2.72 -6.36
C THR A 39 1.66 3.04 -5.36
N LYS A 40 1.19 4.30 -5.33
CA LYS A 40 0.07 4.73 -4.49
C LYS A 40 -1.24 4.50 -5.20
N ARG A 41 -2.23 4.04 -4.44
CA ARG A 41 -3.61 3.91 -4.90
C ARG A 41 -4.36 5.21 -4.62
N ILE A 42 -4.94 5.79 -5.65
CA ILE A 42 -5.72 7.03 -5.60
C ILE A 42 -7.14 6.77 -6.10
N CYS A 43 -8.13 7.51 -5.63
CA CYS A 43 -9.48 7.42 -6.17
C CYS A 43 -9.51 8.08 -7.57
N ILE A 44 -10.40 7.59 -8.44
CA ILE A 44 -10.55 8.16 -9.79
C ILE A 44 -10.96 9.63 -9.75
N GLY A 45 -11.71 10.05 -8.73
CA GLY A 45 -12.06 11.47 -8.54
C GLY A 45 -10.81 12.37 -8.49
N CYS A 46 -9.85 12.04 -7.62
CA CYS A 46 -8.59 12.78 -7.52
C CYS A 46 -7.73 12.62 -8.78
N TYR A 47 -7.75 11.46 -9.43
CA TYR A 47 -7.05 11.25 -10.71
C TYR A 47 -7.57 12.19 -11.80
N CYS A 48 -8.88 12.19 -12.03
CA CYS A 48 -9.52 13.05 -13.02
C CYS A 48 -9.36 14.54 -12.69
N ALA A 49 -9.43 14.92 -11.41
CA ALA A 49 -9.19 16.29 -10.98
C ALA A 49 -7.77 16.73 -11.36
N GLY A 50 -6.75 15.92 -11.06
CA GLY A 50 -5.35 16.21 -11.44
C GLY A 50 -5.19 16.45 -12.94
N ILE A 51 -5.74 15.56 -13.77
CA ILE A 51 -5.71 15.73 -15.23
C ILE A 51 -6.38 17.04 -15.66
N LYS A 52 -7.56 17.38 -15.10
CA LYS A 52 -8.27 18.61 -15.46
C LYS A 52 -7.47 19.88 -15.14
N PHE A 53 -6.83 19.93 -13.97
CA PHE A 53 -5.96 21.05 -13.59
C PHE A 53 -4.78 21.20 -14.56
N GLU A 54 -4.14 20.09 -14.93
CA GLU A 54 -3.00 20.12 -15.86
C GLU A 54 -3.39 20.53 -17.29
N MET A 55 -4.56 20.09 -17.76
CA MET A 55 -5.08 20.49 -19.07
C MET A 55 -5.49 21.96 -19.12
N GLY A 56 -5.96 22.53 -18.00
CA GLY A 56 -6.36 23.93 -17.90
C GLY A 56 -5.17 24.90 -17.87
N GLU A 57 -4.05 24.52 -17.26
CA GLU A 57 -2.86 25.40 -17.15
C GLU A 57 -1.90 25.33 -18.33
N LYS A 58 -1.89 24.24 -19.11
CA LYS A 58 -0.85 24.01 -20.14
C LYS A 58 -1.46 23.72 -21.51
N LEU A 59 -1.87 24.77 -22.22
CA LEU A 59 -2.00 24.74 -23.68
C LEU A 59 -0.64 24.36 -24.30
N GLY A 60 -0.42 23.08 -24.59
CA GLY A 60 0.63 22.68 -25.54
C GLY A 60 1.54 21.51 -25.15
N LYS A 61 1.52 21.00 -23.90
CA LYS A 61 2.30 19.80 -23.53
C LYS A 61 1.45 18.82 -22.73
N ARG A 62 0.89 17.82 -23.44
CA ARG A 62 0.15 16.65 -22.89
C ARG A 62 1.09 15.75 -22.09
N LYS A 63 1.57 16.21 -20.93
CA LYS A 63 2.25 15.34 -19.96
C LYS A 63 1.23 15.07 -18.86
N ARG A 64 0.70 13.85 -18.82
CA ARG A 64 -0.05 13.38 -17.65
C ARG A 64 0.94 13.32 -16.49
N ILE A 65 0.68 14.07 -15.43
CA ILE A 65 1.49 14.08 -14.23
C ILE A 65 0.70 13.35 -13.14
N CYS A 66 1.41 12.57 -12.32
CA CYS A 66 0.78 11.89 -11.20
C CYS A 66 0.27 12.92 -10.18
N PRO A 67 -1.02 12.91 -9.81
CA PRO A 67 -1.59 13.90 -8.89
C PRO A 67 -1.05 13.78 -7.46
N PHE A 68 -0.39 12.67 -7.14
CA PHE A 68 0.22 12.44 -5.83
C PHE A 68 1.68 12.91 -5.77
N CYS A 69 2.58 12.27 -6.53
CA CYS A 69 4.02 12.57 -6.46
C CYS A 69 4.51 13.60 -7.48
N ARG A 70 3.62 14.11 -8.34
CA ARG A 70 3.93 15.12 -9.38
C ARG A 70 5.00 14.71 -10.40
N GLN A 71 5.33 13.41 -10.49
CA GLN A 71 6.19 12.88 -11.53
C GLN A 71 5.39 12.65 -12.82
N PRO A 72 6.00 12.84 -14.00
CA PRO A 72 5.34 12.51 -15.26
C PRO A 72 4.98 11.02 -15.29
N GLU A 73 3.78 10.71 -15.77
CA GLU A 73 3.40 9.33 -16.03
C GLU A 73 4.33 8.74 -17.10
N PRO A 74 4.90 7.55 -16.84
CA PRO A 74 5.66 6.82 -17.86
C PRO A 74 4.76 6.51 -19.06
N LYS A 75 5.34 6.58 -20.26
CA LYS A 75 4.61 6.35 -21.52
C LYS A 75 4.79 4.94 -22.04
N GLU A 76 5.99 4.39 -21.82
CA GLU A 76 6.39 3.10 -22.34
C GLU A 76 6.24 2.02 -21.26
N ASP A 77 5.85 0.82 -21.66
CA ASP A 77 5.70 -0.32 -20.75
C ASP A 77 7.03 -0.68 -20.07
N VAL A 78 8.16 -0.47 -20.75
CA VAL A 78 9.50 -0.67 -20.19
C VAL A 78 9.76 0.28 -19.01
N GLU A 79 9.34 1.54 -19.12
CA GLU A 79 9.47 2.50 -18.02
C GLU A 79 8.57 2.09 -16.85
N ILE A 80 7.32 1.70 -17.14
CA ILE A 80 6.35 1.23 -16.14
C ILE A 80 6.92 0.03 -15.38
N GLU A 81 7.48 -0.94 -16.08
CA GLU A 81 8.06 -2.12 -15.44
C GLU A 81 9.32 -1.76 -14.65
N GLY A 82 10.17 -0.87 -15.16
CA GLY A 82 11.31 -0.35 -14.43
C GLY A 82 10.92 0.33 -13.10
N TYR A 83 9.82 1.10 -13.08
CA TYR A 83 9.30 1.65 -11.82
C TYR A 83 8.81 0.55 -10.88
N LYS A 84 8.06 -0.44 -11.36
CA LYS A 84 7.57 -1.54 -10.52
C LYS A 84 8.73 -2.33 -9.90
N THR A 85 9.74 -2.69 -10.69
CA THR A 85 10.93 -3.42 -10.23
C THR A 85 11.67 -2.64 -9.15
N ARG A 86 11.97 -1.34 -9.37
CA ARG A 86 12.59 -0.48 -8.35
C ARG A 86 11.79 -0.42 -7.05
N ARG A 87 10.45 -0.47 -7.13
CA ARG A 87 9.57 -0.44 -5.95
C ARG A 87 9.54 -1.79 -5.22
N MET A 88 9.69 -2.89 -5.95
CA MET A 88 9.88 -4.22 -5.36
C MET A 88 11.24 -4.34 -4.66
N GLU A 89 12.30 -3.78 -5.22
CA GLU A 89 13.65 -3.76 -4.60
C GLU A 89 13.66 -3.06 -3.24
N VAL A 90 12.90 -1.98 -3.08
CA VAL A 90 12.72 -1.29 -1.78
C VAL A 90 11.64 -1.93 -0.89
N ASN A 91 11.21 -3.16 -1.22
CA ASN A 91 10.21 -3.92 -0.47
C ASN A 91 8.87 -3.20 -0.25
N ASP A 92 8.39 -2.45 -1.24
CA ASP A 92 7.06 -1.84 -1.17
C ASP A 92 5.99 -2.96 -1.19
N PRO A 93 5.22 -3.17 -0.10
CA PRO A 93 4.24 -4.26 -0.02
C PRO A 93 3.13 -4.13 -1.08
N VAL A 94 2.83 -2.92 -1.54
CA VAL A 94 1.84 -2.71 -2.61
C VAL A 94 2.43 -3.18 -3.95
N ALA A 95 3.67 -2.82 -4.25
CA ALA A 95 4.35 -3.26 -5.48
C ALA A 95 4.45 -4.79 -5.57
N ILE A 96 4.88 -5.41 -4.47
CA ILE A 96 5.03 -6.87 -4.37
C ILE A 96 3.67 -7.57 -4.55
N ARG A 97 2.60 -7.08 -3.90
CA ARG A 97 1.26 -7.66 -4.07
C ARG A 97 0.78 -7.59 -5.52
N GLU A 98 1.04 -6.49 -6.21
CA GLU A 98 0.63 -6.34 -7.62
C GLU A 98 1.47 -7.22 -8.55
N ALA A 99 2.73 -7.52 -8.22
CA ALA A 99 3.49 -8.57 -8.90
C ALA A 99 2.83 -9.95 -8.71
N GLY A 100 2.43 -10.30 -7.49
CA GLY A 100 1.72 -11.56 -7.20
C GLY A 100 0.41 -11.71 -7.99
N LYS A 101 -0.37 -10.63 -8.13
CA LYS A 101 -1.59 -10.65 -8.97
C LYS A 101 -1.29 -10.96 -10.43
N ARG A 102 -0.18 -10.44 -10.97
CA ARG A 102 0.22 -10.71 -12.36
C ARG A 102 0.57 -12.18 -12.57
N CYS A 103 1.35 -12.77 -11.66
CA CYS A 103 1.65 -14.21 -11.67
C CYS A 103 0.37 -15.04 -11.58
N TYR A 104 -0.55 -14.66 -10.68
CA TYR A 104 -1.84 -15.34 -10.52
C TYR A 104 -2.66 -15.34 -11.82
N HIS A 105 -2.76 -14.20 -12.50
CA HIS A 105 -3.48 -14.09 -13.77
C HIS A 105 -2.78 -14.84 -14.92
N GLN A 106 -1.48 -15.08 -14.83
CA GLN A 106 -0.71 -15.89 -15.78
C GLN A 106 -0.80 -17.40 -15.49
N GLY A 107 -1.45 -17.80 -14.38
CA GLY A 107 -1.57 -19.20 -13.96
C GLY A 107 -0.38 -19.71 -13.15
N ASP A 108 0.60 -18.85 -12.84
CA ASP A 108 1.72 -19.18 -11.95
C ASP A 108 1.33 -18.90 -10.50
N TYR A 109 0.63 -19.86 -9.90
CA TYR A 109 0.13 -19.77 -8.54
C TYR A 109 1.23 -19.87 -7.47
N GLU A 110 2.32 -20.58 -7.76
CA GLU A 110 3.44 -20.76 -6.84
C GLU A 110 4.17 -19.44 -6.63
N SER A 111 4.58 -18.79 -7.72
CA SER A 111 5.18 -17.45 -7.66
C SER A 111 4.21 -16.42 -7.06
N ALA A 112 2.92 -16.50 -7.40
CA ALA A 112 1.92 -15.61 -6.83
C ALA A 112 1.85 -15.73 -5.30
N PHE A 113 1.83 -16.96 -4.78
CA PHE A 113 1.80 -17.22 -3.35
C PHE A 113 3.05 -16.69 -2.64
N GLU A 114 4.24 -16.87 -3.23
CA GLU A 114 5.46 -16.29 -2.69
C GLU A 114 5.40 -14.77 -2.59
N TYR A 115 4.94 -14.10 -3.65
CA TYR A 115 4.80 -12.65 -3.66
C TYR A 115 3.80 -12.17 -2.61
N PHE A 116 2.64 -12.82 -2.49
CA PHE A 116 1.66 -12.45 -1.47
C PHE A 116 2.18 -12.64 -0.05
N SER A 117 2.91 -13.73 0.20
CA SER A 117 3.54 -13.99 1.50
C SER A 117 4.60 -12.94 1.83
N LYS A 118 5.50 -12.63 0.88
CA LYS A 118 6.49 -11.55 1.02
C LYS A 118 5.84 -10.20 1.30
N ALA A 119 4.73 -9.86 0.63
CA ALA A 119 4.02 -8.62 0.86
C ALA A 119 3.41 -8.55 2.28
N ALA A 120 2.80 -9.64 2.75
CA ALA A 120 2.26 -9.75 4.10
C ALA A 120 3.36 -9.56 5.15
N ASP A 121 4.49 -10.23 4.99
CA ASP A 121 5.64 -10.11 5.89
C ASP A 121 6.12 -8.66 6.01
N GLN A 122 6.20 -7.92 4.90
CA GLN A 122 6.63 -6.52 4.93
C GLN A 122 5.64 -5.61 5.66
N VAL A 123 4.33 -5.86 5.54
CA VAL A 123 3.30 -5.13 6.30
C VAL A 123 3.43 -5.43 7.79
N MET A 124 3.59 -6.70 8.15
CA MET A 124 3.75 -7.12 9.54
C MET A 124 5.01 -6.54 10.17
N ARG A 125 6.15 -6.57 9.47
CA ARG A 125 7.41 -5.95 9.92
C ARG A 125 7.25 -4.47 10.23
N LYS A 126 6.59 -3.72 9.35
CA LYS A 126 6.33 -2.28 9.57
C LYS A 126 5.48 -2.04 10.82
N HIS A 127 4.46 -2.87 11.04
CA HIS A 127 3.62 -2.77 12.23
C HIS A 127 4.40 -3.06 13.52
N ILE A 128 5.26 -4.09 13.49
CA ILE A 128 6.11 -4.49 14.61
C ILE A 128 7.13 -3.39 14.96
N ILE A 129 7.81 -2.83 13.96
CA ILE A 129 8.77 -1.73 14.17
C ILE A 129 8.06 -0.50 14.74
N ALA A 130 6.90 -0.13 14.20
CA ALA A 130 6.11 1.00 14.72
C ALA A 130 5.69 0.79 16.19
N CYS A 131 5.29 -0.43 16.55
CA CYS A 131 4.96 -0.79 17.92
C CYS A 131 6.19 -0.65 18.84
N HIS A 132 7.37 -1.13 18.41
CA HIS A 132 8.60 -1.02 19.18
C HIS A 132 9.02 0.44 19.41
N LEU A 133 8.99 1.30 18.38
CA LEU A 133 9.27 2.73 18.55
C LEU A 133 8.32 3.39 19.55
N CYS A 134 7.02 3.06 19.52
CA CYS A 134 6.06 3.60 20.49
C CYS A 134 6.36 3.19 21.94
N THR A 135 6.97 2.01 22.14
CA THR A 135 7.39 1.57 23.49
C THR A 135 8.65 2.29 23.98
N GLU A 136 9.55 2.69 23.08
CA GLU A 136 10.81 3.39 23.43
C GLU A 136 10.62 4.91 23.62
N THR A 137 9.74 5.54 22.83
CA THR A 137 9.48 6.98 22.93
C THR A 137 8.49 7.35 24.05
N GLY A 138 7.99 6.36 24.79
CA GLY A 138 7.09 6.58 25.93
C GLY A 138 5.71 7.14 25.56
N THR A 139 5.33 7.16 24.27
CA THR A 139 3.97 7.53 23.85
C THR A 139 3.02 6.36 24.13
N VAL A 140 2.46 6.37 25.32
CA VAL A 140 1.54 5.39 25.88
C VAL A 140 0.32 5.19 24.97
N LEU A 141 0.22 4.04 24.29
CA LEU A 141 -1.07 3.35 24.13
C LEU A 141 -1.06 2.18 25.11
N ALA A 142 -1.41 2.50 26.35
CA ALA A 142 -1.37 1.63 27.51
C ALA A 142 -2.10 0.30 27.27
N GLY A 143 -1.38 -0.79 27.54
CA GLY A 143 -1.92 -1.90 28.32
C GLY A 143 -2.54 -3.07 27.55
N LYS A 144 -3.26 -2.86 26.44
CA LYS A 144 -3.89 -3.99 25.71
C LYS A 144 -3.03 -4.56 24.59
N TRP A 145 -2.38 -3.71 23.81
CA TRP A 145 -1.59 -4.13 22.66
C TRP A 145 -0.27 -4.84 23.02
N GLN A 146 0.24 -4.67 24.24
CA GLN A 146 1.52 -5.25 24.66
C GLN A 146 1.46 -6.78 24.85
N ARG A 147 0.37 -7.29 25.47
CA ARG A 147 0.15 -8.73 25.66
C ARG A 147 -0.16 -9.42 24.34
N ASP A 148 -1.02 -8.80 23.53
CA ASP A 148 -1.33 -9.29 22.19
C ASP A 148 -0.07 -9.28 21.34
N TYR A 149 0.77 -8.24 21.38
CA TYR A 149 2.07 -8.21 20.70
C TYR A 149 3.02 -9.31 21.14
N THR A 150 3.11 -9.68 22.41
CA THR A 150 3.95 -10.82 22.84
C THR A 150 3.44 -12.17 22.34
N ILE A 151 2.12 -12.38 22.31
CA ILE A 151 1.49 -13.59 21.77
C ILE A 151 1.64 -13.61 20.26
N TRP A 152 1.40 -12.48 19.60
CA TRP A 152 1.54 -12.29 18.16
C TRP A 152 3.00 -12.45 17.73
N LYS A 153 3.97 -11.90 18.47
CA LYS A 153 5.42 -12.09 18.25
C LYS A 153 5.82 -13.55 18.37
N ARG A 154 5.29 -14.32 19.33
CA ARG A 154 5.52 -15.77 19.44
C ARG A 154 4.92 -16.53 18.25
N LEU A 155 3.70 -16.20 17.84
CA LEU A 155 3.06 -16.78 16.65
C LEU A 155 3.80 -16.39 15.36
N LEU A 156 4.30 -15.15 15.25
CA LEU A 156 5.04 -14.66 14.10
C LEU A 156 6.44 -15.24 14.01
N LEU A 157 7.12 -15.46 15.14
CA LEU A 157 8.39 -16.18 15.19
C LEU A 157 8.24 -17.65 14.80
N ALA A 158 7.07 -18.24 15.08
CA ALA A 158 6.74 -19.59 14.62
C ALA A 158 6.43 -19.67 13.11
N VAL A 159 5.93 -18.59 12.51
CA VAL A 159 5.60 -18.51 11.07
C VAL A 159 6.77 -17.97 10.23
N ILE A 160 7.62 -17.12 10.80
CA ILE A 160 8.75 -16.46 10.14
C ILE A 160 10.01 -16.65 11.02
N PRO A 161 10.73 -17.78 10.87
CA PRO A 161 11.89 -18.10 11.72
C PRO A 161 13.07 -17.12 11.61
N LYS A 162 13.06 -16.20 10.62
CA LYS A 162 14.10 -15.17 10.43
C LYS A 162 13.82 -13.84 11.13
N LEU A 163 12.68 -13.69 11.82
CA LEU A 163 12.26 -12.40 12.41
C LEU A 163 13.28 -11.82 13.39
N ASP A 164 13.95 -12.67 14.18
CA ASP A 164 14.99 -12.23 15.13
C ASP A 164 16.21 -11.63 14.42
N THR A 165 16.56 -12.14 13.23
CA THR A 165 17.65 -11.60 12.39
C THR A 165 17.29 -10.24 11.79
N ILE A 166 16.00 -10.00 11.55
CA ILE A 166 15.47 -8.75 10.96
C ILE A 166 15.32 -7.65 12.01
N LEU A 167 15.05 -8.03 13.26
CA LEU A 167 14.95 -7.12 14.39
C LEU A 167 16.30 -6.60 14.88
N GLY A 168 17.42 -7.01 14.28
CA GLY A 168 18.74 -6.46 14.60
C GLY A 168 19.12 -6.56 16.08
N CYS A 169 18.52 -7.48 16.83
CA CYS A 169 18.90 -7.78 18.21
C CYS A 169 19.99 -8.87 18.19
N THR A 170 21.18 -8.53 17.69
CA THR A 170 22.38 -9.16 18.23
C THR A 170 22.62 -8.57 19.60
N LYS A 171 22.64 -9.45 20.60
CA LYS A 171 22.90 -9.19 22.02
C LYS A 171 24.06 -8.23 22.27
#